data_AF-A0A521AVJ8-F1
#
_entry.id   AF-A0A521AVJ8-F1
#
_cell.length_a   1.000
_cell.length_b   1.000
_cell.length_c   1.000
_cell.angle_alpha   90.00
_cell.angle_beta   90.00
_cell.angle_gamma   90.00
#
_symmetry.space_group_name_H-M   'P 1'
#
loop_
_entity.id
_entity.type
_entity.pdbx_description
1 polymer ?
#
loop_
_entity_poly.entity_id
_entity_poly.type
_entity_poly.pdbx_seq_one_letter_code
_entity_poly.pdbx_strand_id
1 'polypeptide(L)'
;MRFRLYLAGAKSYIDGQSPLKMEWRPPKAVFPAEEDMFKEKVMNKPLMAKATAVWLVDNTTLSFKQIGDFCGMHELEVQGIADGDVAVGVKGFDPVGSNQLDAAEIEKGQKDPRYKLRLKHNPAAEGEEKRRGPRYTPLSKRQDRPAAILWLVKFHPELADAQISKLVGTTKPTIASIRDRTHWNIQNILPIDPVALGLCRQSELDAAVQKAAKRKAAEGGAMTDDERRKLLSTETSLAMSDEPRMPSSIAGLENFSLTKDEDKEEQKEDFDADSFFNLPEADDEDEDDEDNRR
;
A
#
# COMPACT_ATOMS: atom_id res chain seq x y z
N MET A 1 -6.34 -2.68 48.70
CA MET A 1 -7.32 -2.90 49.80
C MET A 1 -7.74 -4.37 49.79
N ARG A 2 -7.53 -5.02 50.95
CA ARG A 2 -7.99 -6.33 51.47
C ARG A 2 -8.93 -7.21 50.61
N PHE A 3 -8.67 -8.52 50.59
CA PHE A 3 -9.59 -9.61 51.04
C PHE A 3 -8.83 -10.97 51.01
N ARG A 4 -8.09 -11.34 52.08
CA ARG A 4 -8.42 -12.41 53.08
C ARG A 4 -9.22 -13.60 52.50
N LEU A 5 -8.59 -14.75 52.25
CA LEU A 5 -8.44 -15.90 53.18
C LEU A 5 -9.77 -16.41 53.78
N TYR A 6 -10.24 -17.55 53.27
CA TYR A 6 -11.06 -18.50 54.03
C TYR A 6 -10.63 -19.92 53.67
N LEU A 7 -9.74 -20.46 54.50
CA LEU A 7 -9.43 -21.89 54.60
C LEU A 7 -10.14 -22.37 55.87
N ALA A 8 -11.28 -23.04 55.70
CA ALA A 8 -11.95 -23.76 56.77
C ALA A 8 -11.73 -25.26 56.52
N GLY A 9 -10.90 -25.86 57.37
CA GLY A 9 -10.64 -27.29 57.38
C GLY A 9 -11.76 -28.07 58.08
N ALA A 10 -11.99 -29.28 57.60
CA ALA A 10 -12.66 -30.34 58.34
C ALA A 10 -11.76 -31.60 58.35
N LYS A 11 -11.32 -31.97 59.56
CA LYS A 11 -10.88 -33.31 60.00
C LYS A 11 -11.93 -34.36 59.59
N SER A 12 -11.71 -35.66 59.39
CA SER A 12 -10.62 -36.63 59.58
C SER A 12 -11.23 -38.01 59.25
N TYR A 13 -10.45 -38.98 58.72
CA TYR A 13 -10.40 -40.44 59.03
C TYR A 13 -10.04 -41.30 57.80
N ILE A 14 -8.92 -42.02 57.93
CA ILE A 14 -8.68 -43.45 57.63
C ILE A 14 -9.31 -44.02 56.34
N ASP A 15 -8.52 -44.31 55.31
CA ASP A 15 -7.88 -45.63 55.07
C ASP A 15 -7.06 -45.61 53.77
N GLY A 16 -6.07 -46.51 53.68
CA GLY A 16 -5.02 -46.50 52.67
C GLY A 16 -5.49 -46.68 51.22
N GLN A 17 -5.24 -45.68 50.38
CA GLN A 17 -4.96 -45.86 48.95
C GLN A 17 -4.25 -44.63 48.39
N SER A 18 -3.23 -44.88 47.56
CA SER A 18 -2.37 -43.85 46.96
C SER A 18 -3.17 -42.84 46.13
N PRO A 19 -2.77 -41.55 46.11
CA PRO A 19 -3.50 -40.56 45.33
C PRO A 19 -3.17 -40.75 43.85
N LEU A 20 -4.13 -41.27 43.08
CA LEU A 20 -4.12 -41.17 41.62
C LEU A 20 -4.07 -39.69 41.25
N LYS A 21 -2.97 -39.24 40.64
CA LYS A 21 -2.85 -37.92 40.02
C LYS A 21 -3.87 -37.82 38.89
N MET A 22 -5.06 -37.30 39.19
CA MET A 22 -5.97 -36.78 38.17
C MET A 22 -5.45 -35.43 37.71
N GLU A 23 -4.65 -35.42 36.64
CA GLU A 23 -4.38 -34.20 35.88
C GLU A 23 -5.69 -33.72 35.25
N TRP A 24 -6.18 -32.58 35.72
CA TRP A 24 -7.29 -31.88 35.11
C TRP A 24 -6.83 -31.30 33.76
N ARG A 25 -7.39 -31.79 32.66
CA ARG A 25 -7.18 -31.23 31.32
C ARG A 25 -8.46 -30.47 30.93
N PRO A 26 -8.40 -29.13 30.73
CA PRO A 26 -9.59 -28.39 30.34
C PRO A 26 -10.12 -28.91 28.99
N PRO A 27 -11.45 -28.99 28.79
CA PRO A 27 -12.01 -29.33 27.49
C PRO A 27 -11.56 -28.28 26.48
N LYS A 28 -11.02 -28.73 25.34
CA LYS A 28 -10.76 -27.86 24.19
C LYS A 28 -12.10 -27.29 23.76
N ALA A 29 -12.36 -26.04 24.13
CA ALA A 29 -13.47 -25.32 23.55
C ALA A 29 -13.17 -25.16 22.05
N VAL A 30 -13.93 -25.87 21.22
CA VAL A 30 -13.95 -25.66 19.78
C VAL A 30 -14.80 -24.42 19.53
N PHE A 31 -14.28 -23.26 19.93
CA PHE A 31 -14.75 -22.01 19.38
C PHE A 31 -14.02 -21.84 18.05
N PRO A 32 -14.73 -21.70 16.91
CA PRO A 32 -14.07 -21.30 15.68
C PRO A 32 -13.32 -19.99 15.97
N ALA A 33 -12.07 -19.90 15.50
CA ALA A 33 -11.21 -18.77 15.77
C ALA A 33 -11.92 -17.48 15.33
N GLU A 34 -11.84 -16.44 16.14
CA GLU A 34 -12.40 -15.10 15.84
C GLU A 34 -11.86 -14.53 14.52
N GLU A 35 -10.71 -15.04 14.05
CA GLU A 35 -10.11 -14.75 12.75
C GLU A 35 -10.89 -15.33 11.55
N ASP A 36 -11.65 -16.42 11.74
CA ASP A 36 -12.47 -17.01 10.67
C ASP A 36 -13.78 -16.24 10.46
N MET A 37 -14.24 -15.49 11.47
CA MET A 37 -15.43 -14.65 11.38
C MET A 37 -15.22 -13.36 10.57
N PHE A 38 -13.98 -12.87 10.46
CA PHE A 38 -13.65 -11.69 9.66
C PHE A 38 -13.25 -12.01 8.21
N LYS A 39 -13.18 -13.30 7.84
CA LYS A 39 -12.91 -13.74 6.46
C LYS A 39 -14.15 -13.90 5.58
N GLU A 40 -15.36 -13.74 6.13
CA GLU A 40 -16.61 -13.90 5.39
C GLU A 40 -17.32 -12.55 5.20
N LYS A 41 -16.71 -11.65 4.43
CA LYS A 41 -17.44 -10.63 3.66
C LYS A 41 -16.58 -10.00 2.57
N VAL A 42 -16.00 -10.83 1.70
CA VAL A 42 -15.89 -10.36 0.31
C VAL A 42 -17.34 -10.25 -0.14
N MET A 43 -17.91 -9.04 -0.05
CA MET A 43 -19.23 -8.78 -0.59
C MET A 43 -19.14 -9.03 -2.08
N ASN A 44 -19.45 -10.25 -2.51
CA ASN A 44 -19.70 -10.59 -3.89
C ASN A 44 -20.92 -9.75 -4.27
N LYS A 45 -20.65 -8.58 -4.85
CA LYS A 45 -21.65 -7.70 -5.43
C LYS A 45 -21.61 -7.91 -6.94
N PRO A 46 -22.76 -7.83 -7.63
CA PRO A 46 -22.79 -7.82 -9.08
C PRO A 46 -22.00 -6.63 -9.63
N LEU A 47 -21.39 -6.83 -10.79
CA LEU A 47 -20.80 -5.72 -11.54
C LEU A 47 -21.94 -4.79 -11.96
N MET A 48 -21.72 -3.48 -11.83
CA MET A 48 -22.73 -2.45 -12.12
C MET A 48 -24.01 -2.60 -11.29
N ALA A 49 -23.87 -2.75 -9.98
CA ALA A 49 -24.97 -2.99 -9.03
C ALA A 49 -26.25 -2.16 -9.25
N LYS A 50 -26.16 -0.86 -9.55
CA LYS A 50 -27.34 -0.02 -9.84
C LYS A 50 -28.05 -0.43 -11.13
N ALA A 51 -27.31 -0.70 -12.21
CA ALA A 51 -27.89 -1.12 -13.49
C ALA A 51 -28.46 -2.55 -13.39
N THR A 52 -27.83 -3.43 -12.62
CA THR A 52 -28.37 -4.76 -12.32
C THR A 52 -29.65 -4.68 -11.49
N ALA A 53 -29.72 -3.77 -10.53
CA ALA A 53 -30.95 -3.54 -9.75
C ALA A 53 -32.11 -3.07 -10.64
N VAL A 54 -31.88 -2.11 -11.55
CA VAL A 54 -32.89 -1.68 -12.55
C VAL A 54 -33.42 -2.89 -13.33
N TRP A 55 -32.52 -3.72 -13.86
CA TRP A 55 -32.92 -4.90 -14.62
C TRP A 55 -33.72 -5.91 -13.77
N LEU A 56 -33.28 -6.18 -12.54
CA LEU A 56 -33.97 -7.11 -11.64
C LEU A 56 -35.36 -6.61 -11.24
N VAL A 57 -35.52 -5.30 -10.98
CA VAL A 57 -36.81 -4.69 -10.68
C VAL A 57 -37.76 -4.82 -11.87
N ASP A 58 -37.29 -4.60 -13.09
CA ASP A 58 -38.14 -4.61 -14.30
C ASP A 58 -38.48 -6.02 -14.80
N ASN A 59 -37.60 -7.01 -14.59
CA ASN A 59 -37.70 -8.33 -15.22
C ASN A 59 -38.01 -9.48 -14.24
N THR A 60 -38.09 -9.20 -12.94
CA THR A 60 -38.31 -10.25 -11.92
C THR A 60 -39.34 -9.83 -10.87
N THR A 61 -39.94 -10.81 -10.19
CA THR A 61 -40.86 -10.58 -9.06
C THR A 61 -40.18 -10.65 -7.69
N LEU A 62 -38.88 -10.41 -7.64
CA LEU A 62 -38.10 -10.43 -6.39
C LEU A 62 -38.50 -9.26 -5.47
N SER A 63 -38.40 -9.48 -4.15
CA SER A 63 -38.65 -8.39 -3.20
C SER A 63 -37.51 -7.35 -3.22
N PHE A 64 -37.83 -6.10 -2.91
CA PHE A 64 -36.85 -5.00 -2.86
C PHE A 64 -35.70 -5.30 -1.88
N LYS A 65 -36.01 -5.98 -0.78
CA LYS A 65 -35.00 -6.46 0.18
C LYS A 65 -34.02 -7.47 -0.45
N GLN A 66 -34.51 -8.42 -1.26
CA GLN A 66 -33.65 -9.40 -1.93
C GLN A 66 -32.74 -8.76 -2.97
N ILE A 67 -33.27 -7.81 -3.75
CA ILE A 67 -32.50 -7.04 -4.73
C ILE A 67 -31.46 -6.17 -4.01
N GLY A 68 -31.84 -5.55 -2.89
CA GLY A 68 -30.94 -4.77 -2.03
C GLY A 68 -29.80 -5.60 -1.47
N ASP A 69 -30.11 -6.76 -0.88
CA ASP A 69 -29.14 -7.71 -0.34
C ASP A 69 -28.17 -8.22 -1.41
N PHE A 70 -28.65 -8.45 -2.64
CA PHE A 70 -27.84 -8.91 -3.77
C PHE A 70 -26.92 -7.82 -4.35
N CYS A 71 -27.48 -6.63 -4.62
CA CYS A 71 -26.74 -5.51 -5.19
C CYS A 71 -25.89 -4.76 -4.15
N GLY A 72 -26.08 -5.04 -2.86
CA GLY A 72 -25.41 -4.35 -1.75
C GLY A 72 -25.90 -2.92 -1.57
N MET A 73 -27.20 -2.68 -1.79
CA MET A 73 -27.88 -1.40 -1.68
C MET A 73 -29.05 -1.49 -0.69
N HIS A 74 -29.47 -0.35 -0.14
CA HIS A 74 -30.58 -0.35 0.83
C HIS A 74 -31.93 -0.54 0.11
N GLU A 75 -32.91 -1.12 0.79
CA GLU A 75 -34.25 -1.38 0.23
C GLU A 75 -34.91 -0.10 -0.33
N LEU A 76 -34.75 1.03 0.37
CA LEU A 76 -35.25 2.34 -0.07
C LEU A 76 -34.61 2.82 -1.39
N GLU A 77 -33.36 2.47 -1.65
CA GLU A 77 -32.71 2.82 -2.93
C GLU A 77 -33.29 1.98 -4.07
N VAL A 78 -33.65 0.72 -3.80
CA VAL A 78 -34.33 -0.15 -4.78
C VAL A 78 -35.76 0.33 -5.03
N GLN A 79 -36.46 0.78 -4.00
CA GLN A 79 -37.79 1.41 -4.15
C GLN A 79 -37.69 2.67 -5.00
N GLY A 80 -36.74 3.56 -4.72
CA GLY A 80 -36.49 4.74 -5.56
C GLY A 80 -36.06 4.41 -7.00
N ILE A 81 -35.55 3.21 -7.27
CA ILE A 81 -35.32 2.72 -8.65
C ILE A 81 -36.63 2.26 -9.28
N ALA A 82 -37.47 1.52 -8.53
CA ALA A 82 -38.78 1.08 -8.99
C ALA A 82 -39.74 2.25 -9.28
N ASP A 83 -39.67 3.30 -8.47
CA ASP A 83 -40.43 4.55 -8.65
C ASP A 83 -39.85 5.43 -9.76
N GLY A 84 -38.62 5.16 -10.21
CA GLY A 84 -37.95 5.88 -11.30
C GLY A 84 -37.15 7.11 -10.89
N ASP A 85 -36.97 7.40 -9.60
CA ASP A 85 -36.30 8.61 -9.09
C ASP A 85 -34.77 8.51 -9.03
N VAL A 86 -34.21 7.35 -8.69
CA VAL A 86 -32.77 7.21 -8.31
C VAL A 86 -31.86 6.83 -9.48
N ALA A 87 -32.41 6.33 -10.58
CA ALA A 87 -31.67 5.78 -11.72
C ALA A 87 -32.20 6.24 -13.09
N VAL A 88 -32.70 7.48 -13.18
CA VAL A 88 -33.19 8.07 -14.43
C VAL A 88 -32.10 7.98 -15.52
N GLY A 89 -32.42 7.30 -16.62
CA GLY A 89 -31.53 7.14 -17.78
C GLY A 89 -30.48 6.02 -17.68
N VAL A 90 -30.46 5.23 -16.60
CA VAL A 90 -29.58 4.05 -16.50
C VAL A 90 -30.23 2.87 -17.23
N LYS A 91 -29.55 2.37 -18.28
CA LYS A 91 -30.00 1.15 -18.97
C LYS A 91 -29.77 -0.07 -18.08
N GLY A 92 -30.81 -0.89 -17.88
CA GLY A 92 -30.73 -2.14 -17.13
C GLY A 92 -29.65 -3.08 -17.67
N PHE A 93 -28.86 -3.65 -16.76
CA PHE A 93 -27.79 -4.59 -17.08
C PHE A 93 -28.19 -6.02 -16.67
N ASP A 94 -28.35 -6.89 -17.66
CA ASP A 94 -28.78 -8.28 -17.47
C ASP A 94 -27.73 -9.14 -16.72
N PRO A 95 -28.00 -9.59 -15.48
CA PRO A 95 -27.10 -10.44 -14.71
C PRO A 95 -27.05 -11.89 -15.22
N VAL A 96 -28.07 -12.36 -15.94
CA VAL A 96 -28.12 -13.70 -16.53
C VAL A 96 -27.29 -13.75 -17.80
N GLY A 97 -27.51 -12.79 -18.71
CA GLY A 97 -26.71 -12.65 -19.94
C GLY A 97 -25.22 -12.42 -19.69
N SER A 98 -24.87 -11.79 -18.56
CA SER A 98 -23.48 -11.55 -18.15
C SER A 98 -22.84 -12.68 -17.32
N ASN A 99 -23.52 -13.83 -17.17
CA ASN A 99 -23.06 -14.98 -16.38
C ASN A 99 -22.77 -14.65 -14.90
N GLN A 100 -23.40 -13.61 -14.33
CA GLN A 100 -23.25 -13.27 -12.91
C GLN A 100 -24.28 -13.98 -12.03
N LEU A 101 -25.43 -14.35 -12.60
CA LEU A 101 -26.51 -15.01 -11.89
C LEU A 101 -27.17 -16.06 -12.77
N ASP A 102 -27.53 -17.20 -12.18
CA ASP A 102 -28.25 -18.25 -12.90
C ASP A 102 -29.76 -18.01 -12.86
N ALA A 103 -30.45 -18.28 -13.96
CA ALA A 103 -31.91 -18.17 -14.02
C ALA A 103 -32.62 -19.04 -12.95
N ALA A 104 -32.05 -20.20 -12.63
CA ALA A 104 -32.54 -21.07 -11.56
C ALA A 104 -32.45 -20.43 -10.17
N GLU A 105 -31.49 -19.52 -9.96
CA GLU A 105 -31.36 -18.79 -8.70
C GLU A 105 -32.44 -17.71 -8.56
N ILE A 106 -32.80 -17.04 -9.66
CA ILE A 106 -33.94 -16.10 -9.71
C ILE A 106 -35.23 -16.84 -9.38
N GLU A 107 -35.45 -18.01 -9.98
CA GLU A 107 -36.69 -18.78 -9.77
C GLU A 107 -36.87 -19.19 -8.29
N LYS A 108 -35.79 -19.58 -7.61
CA LYS A 108 -35.82 -19.84 -6.15
C LYS A 108 -36.14 -18.58 -5.37
N GLY A 109 -35.51 -17.46 -5.73
CA GLY A 109 -35.76 -16.16 -5.09
C GLY A 109 -37.20 -15.67 -5.26
N GLN A 110 -37.83 -15.95 -6.40
CA GLN A 110 -39.23 -15.61 -6.67
C GLN A 110 -40.22 -16.47 -5.88
N LYS A 111 -39.87 -17.72 -5.57
CA LYS A 111 -40.72 -18.62 -4.75
C LYS A 111 -40.67 -18.24 -3.27
N ASP A 112 -39.51 -17.79 -2.78
CA ASP A 112 -39.28 -17.50 -1.37
C ASP A 112 -38.76 -16.07 -1.14
N PRO A 113 -39.56 -15.13 -0.62
CA PRO A 113 -39.14 -13.75 -0.36
C PRO A 113 -38.00 -13.58 0.67
N ARG A 114 -37.72 -14.64 1.45
CA ARG A 114 -36.62 -14.66 2.44
C ARG A 114 -35.33 -15.23 1.86
N TYR A 115 -35.35 -15.72 0.64
CA TYR A 115 -34.19 -16.33 0.00
C TYR A 115 -33.16 -15.29 -0.39
N LYS A 116 -31.89 -15.54 -0.04
CA LYS A 116 -30.77 -14.68 -0.40
C LYS A 116 -30.11 -15.20 -1.66
N LEU A 117 -30.20 -14.42 -2.73
CA LEU A 117 -29.56 -14.72 -4.01
C LEU A 117 -28.04 -14.79 -3.85
N ARG A 118 -27.41 -15.76 -4.50
CA ARG A 118 -25.96 -15.90 -4.52
C ARG A 118 -25.45 -15.63 -5.93
N LEU A 119 -24.37 -14.86 -6.06
CA LEU A 119 -23.69 -14.71 -7.33
C LEU A 119 -23.13 -16.06 -7.77
N LYS A 120 -23.21 -16.29 -9.07
CA LYS A 120 -22.51 -17.39 -9.72
C LYS A 120 -21.01 -17.19 -9.56
N HIS A 121 -20.33 -18.23 -9.11
CA HIS A 121 -18.88 -18.21 -9.01
C HIS A 121 -18.28 -18.15 -10.42
N ASN A 122 -17.59 -17.05 -10.74
CA ASN A 122 -16.85 -16.92 -11.99
C ASN A 122 -15.39 -17.37 -11.76
N PRO A 123 -14.94 -18.49 -12.35
CA PRO A 123 -13.56 -18.95 -12.20
C PRO A 123 -12.54 -17.97 -12.81
N ALA A 124 -12.95 -17.05 -13.69
CA ALA A 124 -12.08 -15.99 -14.21
C ALA A 124 -11.87 -14.83 -13.21
N ALA A 125 -12.71 -14.73 -12.18
CA ALA A 125 -12.55 -13.76 -11.09
C ALA A 125 -11.59 -14.27 -10.00
N GLU A 126 -11.31 -15.58 -9.97
CA GLU A 126 -10.15 -16.11 -9.28
C GLU A 126 -8.92 -15.65 -10.06
N GLY A 127 -8.36 -14.50 -9.67
CA GLY A 127 -7.18 -13.92 -10.31
C GLY A 127 -6.06 -14.95 -10.50
N GLU A 128 -5.21 -14.73 -11.50
CA GLU A 128 -4.17 -15.67 -11.94
C GLU A 128 -3.53 -16.38 -10.75
N GLU A 129 -3.76 -17.69 -10.68
CA GLU A 129 -3.36 -18.50 -9.53
C GLU A 129 -1.86 -18.26 -9.27
N LYS A 130 -1.53 -17.83 -8.05
CA LYS A 130 -0.14 -17.59 -7.66
C LYS A 130 0.62 -18.90 -7.82
N ARG A 131 1.32 -19.03 -8.95
CA ARG A 131 2.02 -20.27 -9.29
C ARG A 131 3.00 -20.61 -8.17
N ARG A 132 2.79 -21.77 -7.54
CA ARG A 132 3.64 -22.24 -6.45
C ARG A 132 4.90 -22.86 -7.06
N GLY A 133 6.00 -22.12 -7.01
CA GLY A 133 7.34 -22.64 -7.32
C GLY A 133 8.22 -21.69 -8.12
N PRO A 134 9.52 -21.98 -8.23
CA PRO A 134 10.44 -21.19 -9.04
C PRO A 134 10.03 -21.18 -10.51
N ARG A 135 10.05 -20.00 -11.16
CA ARG A 135 9.81 -19.88 -12.61
C ARG A 135 10.99 -20.51 -13.35
N TYR A 136 10.70 -21.48 -14.24
CA TYR A 136 11.74 -22.01 -15.11
C TYR A 136 12.20 -20.93 -16.10
N THR A 137 13.46 -20.53 -16.02
CA THR A 137 14.07 -19.63 -17.00
C THR A 137 14.51 -20.44 -18.23
N PRO A 138 13.99 -20.14 -19.44
CA PRO A 138 14.40 -20.82 -20.66
C PRO A 138 15.90 -20.58 -20.92
N LEU A 139 16.56 -21.53 -21.61
CA LEU A 139 18.01 -21.52 -21.84
C LEU A 139 18.53 -20.19 -22.41
N SER A 140 17.78 -19.59 -23.34
CA SER A 140 18.12 -18.30 -23.95
C SER A 140 18.28 -17.17 -22.93
N LYS A 141 17.43 -17.13 -21.90
CA LYS A 141 17.43 -16.09 -20.87
C LYS A 141 18.36 -16.41 -19.68
N ARG A 142 19.11 -17.52 -19.74
CA ARG A 142 19.99 -17.93 -18.62
C ARG A 142 21.24 -17.09 -18.50
N GLN A 143 21.73 -16.57 -19.63
CA GLN A 143 22.89 -15.68 -19.71
C GLN A 143 22.60 -14.29 -19.13
N ASP A 144 21.33 -13.89 -19.11
CA ASP A 144 20.89 -12.59 -18.57
C ASP A 144 20.63 -12.61 -17.05
N ARG A 145 20.62 -13.79 -16.42
CA ARG A 145 20.36 -13.92 -14.98
C ARG A 145 21.41 -13.22 -14.11
N PRO A 146 22.73 -13.31 -14.40
CA PRO A 146 23.74 -12.54 -13.67
C PRO A 146 23.52 -11.02 -13.75
N ALA A 147 23.06 -10.49 -14.89
CA ALA A 147 22.72 -9.08 -15.07
C ALA A 147 21.55 -8.65 -14.17
N ALA A 148 20.50 -9.47 -14.11
CA ALA A 148 19.35 -9.27 -13.24
C ALA A 148 19.72 -9.30 -11.74
N ILE A 149 20.56 -10.27 -11.33
CA ILE A 149 21.02 -10.39 -9.94
C ILE A 149 21.86 -9.17 -9.57
N LEU A 150 22.76 -8.74 -10.45
CA LEU A 150 23.61 -7.57 -10.21
C LEU A 150 22.77 -6.30 -10.04
N TRP A 151 21.72 -6.13 -10.84
CA TRP A 151 20.78 -5.02 -10.69
C TRP A 151 20.06 -5.06 -9.34
N LEU A 152 19.50 -6.21 -8.94
CA LEU A 152 18.82 -6.36 -7.65
C LEU A 152 19.76 -6.07 -6.47
N VAL A 153 20.99 -6.58 -6.50
CA VAL A 153 21.96 -6.34 -5.41
C VAL A 153 22.39 -4.87 -5.36
N LYS A 154 22.48 -4.18 -6.51
CA LYS A 154 22.90 -2.78 -6.59
C LYS A 154 21.79 -1.79 -6.21
N PHE A 155 20.56 -2.03 -6.66
CA PHE A 155 19.45 -1.10 -6.50
C PHE A 155 18.53 -1.44 -5.32
N HIS A 156 18.49 -2.70 -4.91
CA HIS A 156 17.64 -3.22 -3.83
C HIS A 156 18.42 -4.09 -2.83
N PRO A 157 19.41 -3.53 -2.10
CA PRO A 157 20.19 -4.27 -1.10
C PRO A 157 19.36 -4.80 0.08
N GLU A 158 18.14 -4.28 0.28
CA GLU A 158 17.18 -4.74 1.28
C GLU A 158 16.64 -6.15 1.01
N LEU A 159 16.71 -6.63 -0.24
CA LEU A 159 16.20 -7.93 -0.62
C LEU A 159 17.11 -9.06 -0.09
N ALA A 160 16.50 -10.01 0.61
CA ALA A 160 17.21 -11.22 1.03
C ALA A 160 17.48 -12.16 -0.17
N ASP A 161 18.55 -12.96 -0.08
CA ASP A 161 18.92 -13.94 -1.11
C ASP A 161 17.79 -14.94 -1.41
N ALA A 162 16.98 -15.25 -0.39
CA ALA A 162 15.79 -16.09 -0.54
C ALA A 162 14.69 -15.43 -1.39
N GLN A 163 14.59 -14.10 -1.39
CA GLN A 163 13.66 -13.35 -2.24
C GLN A 163 14.22 -13.24 -3.67
N ILE A 164 15.50 -12.92 -3.82
CA ILE A 164 16.18 -12.85 -5.13
C ILE A 164 16.11 -14.20 -5.86
N SER A 165 16.35 -15.31 -5.15
CA SER A 165 16.26 -16.67 -5.71
C SER A 165 14.86 -16.98 -6.24
N LYS A 166 13.79 -16.50 -5.58
CA LYS A 166 12.40 -16.67 -6.02
C LYS A 166 12.04 -15.80 -7.23
N LEU A 167 12.53 -14.56 -7.28
CA LEU A 167 12.24 -13.61 -8.37
C LEU A 167 12.93 -14.02 -9.68
N VAL A 168 14.20 -14.40 -9.62
CA VAL A 168 15.02 -14.67 -10.82
C VAL A 168 15.03 -16.15 -11.20
N GLY A 169 14.71 -17.06 -10.27
CA GLY A 169 14.82 -18.51 -10.50
C GLY A 169 16.27 -19.00 -10.53
N THR A 170 17.11 -18.46 -9.64
CA THR A 170 18.54 -18.79 -9.53
C THR A 170 18.86 -19.46 -8.19
N THR A 171 20.08 -19.97 -8.05
CA THR A 171 20.58 -20.59 -6.82
C THR A 171 21.29 -19.57 -5.91
N LYS A 172 21.17 -19.75 -4.59
CA LYS A 172 21.88 -18.94 -3.58
C LYS A 172 23.41 -18.80 -3.81
N PRO A 173 24.17 -19.87 -4.12
CA PRO A 173 25.60 -19.71 -4.39
C PRO A 173 25.90 -18.80 -5.59
N THR A 174 25.03 -18.78 -6.60
CA THR A 174 25.17 -17.86 -7.73
C THR A 174 24.98 -16.41 -7.28
N ILE A 175 24.00 -16.15 -6.41
CA ILE A 175 23.76 -14.81 -5.85
C ILE A 175 24.97 -14.34 -5.03
N ALA A 176 25.51 -15.21 -4.18
CA ALA A 176 26.72 -14.93 -3.40
C ALA A 176 27.91 -14.60 -4.32
N SER A 177 28.15 -15.39 -5.37
CA SER A 177 29.25 -15.13 -6.31
C SER A 177 29.17 -13.76 -7.02
N ILE A 178 27.95 -13.25 -7.23
CA ILE A 178 27.74 -11.93 -7.83
C ILE A 178 27.94 -10.82 -6.79
N ARG A 179 27.48 -11.01 -5.55
CA ARG A 179 27.69 -10.07 -4.44
C ARG A 179 29.16 -9.93 -4.09
N ASP A 180 29.87 -11.06 -4.01
CA ASP A 180 31.30 -11.12 -3.70
C ASP A 180 32.18 -10.82 -4.92
N ARG A 181 31.56 -10.57 -6.09
CA ARG A 181 32.24 -10.31 -7.37
C ARG A 181 33.22 -11.42 -7.79
N THR A 182 32.97 -12.67 -7.40
CA THR A 182 33.75 -13.86 -7.74
C THR A 182 33.17 -14.62 -8.93
N HIS A 183 32.09 -14.14 -9.53
CA HIS A 183 31.54 -14.73 -10.75
C HIS A 183 32.54 -14.59 -11.91
N TRP A 184 32.76 -15.67 -12.65
CA TRP A 184 33.76 -15.75 -13.73
C TRP A 184 33.63 -14.63 -14.78
N ASN A 185 32.41 -14.12 -15.02
CA ASN A 185 32.14 -13.07 -16.00
C ASN A 185 31.76 -11.71 -15.38
N ILE A 186 32.11 -11.44 -14.12
CA ILE A 186 31.63 -10.23 -13.42
C ILE A 186 31.99 -8.91 -14.11
N GLN A 187 33.14 -8.87 -14.81
CA GLN A 187 33.64 -7.66 -15.46
C GLN A 187 32.80 -7.23 -16.67
N ASN A 188 32.15 -8.18 -17.35
CA ASN A 188 31.38 -7.90 -18.58
C ASN A 188 29.87 -7.80 -18.32
N ILE A 189 29.40 -8.05 -17.10
CA ILE A 189 27.98 -8.04 -16.78
C ILE A 189 27.52 -6.60 -16.48
N LEU A 190 26.51 -6.14 -17.22
CA LEU A 190 25.82 -4.89 -16.94
C LEU A 190 24.56 -5.13 -16.11
N PRO A 191 24.23 -4.28 -15.12
CA PRO A 191 23.01 -4.41 -14.35
C PRO A 191 21.80 -4.04 -15.21
N ILE A 192 20.90 -5.00 -15.43
CA ILE A 192 19.64 -4.81 -16.17
C ILE A 192 18.47 -5.21 -15.28
N ASP A 193 17.38 -4.44 -15.33
CA ASP A 193 16.17 -4.71 -14.56
C ASP A 193 15.59 -6.11 -14.86
N PRO A 194 15.34 -6.97 -13.85
CA PRO A 194 14.73 -8.28 -14.04
C PRO A 194 13.32 -8.24 -14.66
N VAL A 195 12.57 -7.16 -14.54
CA VAL A 195 11.25 -6.98 -15.18
C VAL A 195 11.42 -6.74 -16.68
N ALA A 196 12.38 -5.90 -17.07
CA ALA A 196 12.71 -5.66 -18.48
C ALA A 196 13.20 -6.94 -19.20
N LEU A 197 13.92 -7.81 -18.48
CA LEU A 197 14.33 -9.12 -18.97
C LEU A 197 13.18 -10.16 -18.99
N GLY A 198 12.03 -9.83 -18.41
CA GLY A 198 10.87 -10.70 -18.27
C GLY A 198 11.11 -11.89 -17.35
N LEU A 199 11.98 -11.73 -16.35
CA LEU A 199 12.28 -12.75 -15.33
C LEU A 199 11.24 -12.72 -14.21
N CYS A 200 10.89 -11.53 -13.72
CA CYS A 200 9.81 -11.30 -12.76
C CYS A 200 8.73 -10.37 -13.32
N ARG A 201 7.54 -10.36 -12.70
CA ARG A 201 6.51 -9.34 -12.95
C ARG A 201 6.75 -8.10 -12.09
N GLN A 202 6.29 -6.94 -12.55
CA GLN A 202 6.38 -5.68 -11.78
C GLN A 202 5.74 -5.83 -10.39
N SER A 203 4.53 -6.40 -10.33
CA SER A 203 3.80 -6.64 -9.08
C SER A 203 4.54 -7.58 -8.11
N GLU A 204 5.31 -8.54 -8.62
CA GLU A 204 6.12 -9.45 -7.79
C GLU A 204 7.34 -8.73 -7.20
N LEU A 205 7.99 -7.86 -7.99
CA LEU A 205 9.13 -7.06 -7.56
C LEU A 205 8.69 -6.07 -6.47
N ASP A 206 7.64 -5.30 -6.72
CA ASP A 206 7.12 -4.29 -5.79
C ASP A 206 6.71 -4.94 -4.45
N ALA A 207 6.02 -6.07 -4.50
CA ALA A 207 5.64 -6.81 -3.30
C ALA A 207 6.86 -7.34 -2.52
N ALA A 208 7.91 -7.78 -3.21
CA ALA A 208 9.13 -8.25 -2.57
C ALA A 208 9.90 -7.12 -1.89
N VAL A 209 10.01 -5.96 -2.55
CA VAL A 209 10.65 -4.74 -2.03
C VAL A 209 9.88 -4.21 -0.83
N GLN A 210 8.55 -4.07 -0.92
CA GLN A 210 7.73 -3.63 0.20
C GLN A 210 7.86 -4.56 1.42
N LYS A 211 7.89 -5.88 1.19
CA LYS A 211 8.07 -6.86 2.27
C LYS A 211 9.46 -6.77 2.90
N ALA A 212 10.50 -6.57 2.09
CA ALA A 212 11.86 -6.40 2.56
C ALA A 212 12.04 -5.09 3.34
N ALA A 213 11.49 -3.99 2.84
CA ALA A 213 11.49 -2.69 3.50
C ALA A 213 10.77 -2.74 4.85
N LYS A 214 9.59 -3.38 4.92
CA LYS A 214 8.88 -3.60 6.20
C LYS A 214 9.70 -4.42 7.19
N ARG A 215 10.41 -5.45 6.73
CA ARG A 215 11.29 -6.26 7.60
C ARG A 215 12.47 -5.44 8.10
N LYS A 216 13.16 -4.70 7.23
CA LYS A 216 14.31 -3.84 7.60
C LYS A 216 13.89 -2.74 8.58
N ALA A 217 12.70 -2.16 8.39
CA ALA A 217 12.11 -1.18 9.32
C ALA A 217 11.78 -1.80 10.68
N ALA A 218 11.24 -3.03 10.72
CA ALA A 218 10.96 -3.74 11.97
C ALA A 218 12.25 -4.18 12.71
N GLU A 219 13.33 -4.46 11.97
CA GLU A 219 14.65 -4.82 12.51
C GLU A 219 15.47 -3.60 12.98
N GLY A 220 14.89 -2.39 12.95
CA GLY A 220 15.50 -1.18 13.53
C GLY A 220 16.69 -0.62 12.74
N GLY A 221 16.91 -1.08 11.50
CA GLY A 221 17.92 -0.52 10.62
C GLY A 221 17.48 0.88 10.18
N ALA A 222 18.00 1.91 10.85
CA ALA A 222 17.84 3.30 10.44
C ALA A 222 18.28 3.42 8.98
N MET A 223 17.30 3.56 8.10
CA MET A 223 17.56 3.75 6.69
C MET A 223 18.19 5.15 6.53
N THR A 224 19.33 5.24 5.85
CA THR A 224 19.93 6.53 5.54
C THR A 224 18.97 7.35 4.67
N ASP A 225 18.94 8.67 4.82
CA ASP A 225 17.94 9.55 4.16
C ASP A 225 17.91 9.38 2.62
N ASP A 226 19.05 9.05 2.02
CA ASP A 226 19.17 8.73 0.58
C ASP A 226 18.48 7.42 0.18
N GLU A 227 18.55 6.38 1.02
CA GLU A 227 17.82 5.13 0.78
C GLU A 227 16.31 5.38 0.88
N ARG A 228 15.88 6.29 1.76
CA ARG A 228 14.46 6.62 1.97
C ARG A 228 13.86 7.35 0.77
N ARG A 229 14.58 8.31 0.18
CA ARG A 229 14.13 9.05 -1.00
C ARG A 229 13.99 8.19 -2.25
N LYS A 230 14.85 7.18 -2.40
CA LYS A 230 14.80 6.23 -3.53
C LYS A 230 13.68 5.19 -3.41
N LEU A 231 13.22 4.92 -2.18
CA LEU A 231 12.24 3.86 -1.87
C LEU A 231 10.80 4.36 -1.73
N LEU A 232 10.56 5.66 -1.88
CA LEU A 232 9.22 6.22 -1.97
C LEU A 232 8.67 6.01 -3.38
N SER A 233 7.56 5.28 -3.48
CA SER A 233 6.77 5.21 -4.72
C SER A 233 6.32 6.63 -5.11
N THR A 234 6.15 6.91 -6.40
CA THR A 234 5.64 8.19 -6.92
C THR A 234 4.33 8.61 -6.23
N GLU A 235 3.47 7.64 -5.89
CA GLU A 235 2.23 7.87 -5.15
C GLU A 235 2.47 8.32 -3.70
N THR A 236 3.49 7.79 -3.03
CA THR A 236 3.81 8.20 -1.65
C THR A 236 4.51 9.56 -1.62
N SER A 237 5.31 9.87 -2.64
CA SER A 237 5.93 11.20 -2.80
C SER A 237 4.89 12.30 -3.07
N LEU A 238 3.82 11.99 -3.81
CA LEU A 238 2.70 12.92 -4.04
C LEU A 238 1.74 13.05 -2.85
N ALA A 239 1.70 12.05 -1.97
CA ALA A 239 0.84 12.04 -0.78
C ALA A 239 1.51 12.67 0.46
N MET A 240 2.78 13.06 0.39
CA MET A 240 3.40 13.84 1.47
C MET A 240 2.91 15.28 1.38
N SER A 241 2.40 15.80 2.50
CA SER A 241 2.00 17.19 2.62
C SER A 241 3.17 18.12 2.35
N ASP A 242 2.93 19.15 1.55
CA ASP A 242 3.89 20.20 1.16
C ASP A 242 4.16 21.15 2.34
N GLU A 243 4.52 20.59 3.50
CA GLU A 243 4.99 21.37 4.62
C GLU A 243 6.49 21.62 4.44
N PRO A 244 6.93 22.88 4.30
CA PRO A 244 8.33 23.20 4.14
C PRO A 244 9.08 22.81 5.42
N ARG A 245 9.72 21.64 5.39
CA ARG A 245 10.69 21.27 6.42
C ARG A 245 11.91 22.15 6.27
N MET A 246 11.99 23.15 7.13
CA MET A 246 13.16 24.01 7.26
C MET A 246 14.41 23.12 7.44
N PRO A 247 15.43 23.25 6.57
CA PRO A 247 16.63 22.44 6.67
C PRO A 247 17.36 22.77 7.98
N SER A 248 17.87 21.72 8.64
CA SER A 248 18.63 21.79 9.90
C SER A 248 19.92 22.64 9.84
N SER A 249 20.25 23.20 8.68
CA SER A 249 21.38 24.10 8.46
C SER A 249 21.17 25.53 8.99
N ILE A 250 19.98 25.88 9.52
CA ILE A 250 19.68 27.24 10.03
C ILE A 250 19.70 27.37 11.57
N ALA A 251 20.02 26.31 12.30
CA ALA A 251 20.17 26.34 13.76
C ALA A 251 21.32 27.26 14.26
N GLY A 252 22.16 27.76 13.35
CA GLY A 252 23.22 28.73 13.65
C GLY A 252 22.79 30.21 13.67
N LEU A 253 21.54 30.52 13.34
CA LEU A 253 21.03 31.90 13.32
C LEU A 253 20.31 32.32 14.62
N GLU A 254 20.20 31.44 15.62
CA GLU A 254 19.50 31.69 16.89
C GLU A 254 20.20 32.73 17.79
N ASN A 255 21.43 33.15 17.44
CA ASN A 255 22.14 34.25 18.09
C ASN A 255 21.87 35.64 17.49
N PHE A 256 21.07 35.74 16.41
CA PHE A 256 20.59 37.03 15.90
C PHE A 256 19.20 37.33 16.50
N SER A 257 19.12 37.33 17.82
CA SER A 257 17.97 37.89 18.52
C SER A 257 18.08 39.40 18.41
N LEU A 258 17.09 40.01 17.75
CA LEU A 258 16.86 41.45 17.76
C LEU A 258 16.57 41.89 19.21
N THR A 259 17.62 42.17 19.98
CA THR A 259 17.50 42.94 21.22
C THR A 259 17.07 44.34 20.81
N LYS A 260 15.78 44.62 20.96
CA LYS A 260 15.22 45.96 20.86
C LYS A 260 15.69 46.73 22.08
N ASP A 261 16.79 47.46 21.95
CA ASP A 261 17.17 48.51 22.89
C ASP A 261 16.13 49.64 22.77
N GLU A 262 15.33 49.80 23.82
CA GLU A 262 14.45 50.95 24.03
C GLU A 262 15.35 52.16 24.33
N ASP A 263 15.56 53.02 23.32
CA ASP A 263 15.79 54.48 23.43
C ASP A 263 16.46 54.99 22.13
N LYS A 264 15.66 55.34 21.11
CA LYS A 264 15.99 56.36 20.10
C LYS A 264 14.77 56.71 19.24
N GLU A 265 14.64 58.02 19.03
CA GLU A 265 13.47 58.76 18.55
C GLU A 265 12.99 58.38 17.14
N GLU A 266 11.69 58.58 16.92
CA GLU A 266 10.98 58.36 15.65
C GLU A 266 11.56 59.20 14.50
N GLN A 267 12.06 58.56 13.45
CA GLN A 267 12.09 59.13 12.10
C GLN A 267 11.43 58.13 11.16
N LYS A 268 10.23 58.49 10.68
CA LYS A 268 9.60 57.83 9.54
C LYS A 268 10.29 58.35 8.29
N GLU A 269 11.16 57.54 7.69
CA GLU A 269 11.62 57.76 6.33
C GLU A 269 10.68 57.00 5.38
N ASP A 270 9.85 57.74 4.66
CA ASP A 270 9.08 57.21 3.54
C ASP A 270 10.07 56.88 2.41
N PHE A 271 10.19 55.60 2.06
CA PHE A 271 11.03 55.16 0.94
C PHE A 271 10.36 55.57 -0.38
N ASP A 272 11.00 56.48 -1.12
CA ASP A 272 10.55 56.96 -2.43
C ASP A 272 10.99 56.03 -3.56
N ALA A 273 10.08 55.78 -4.51
CA ALA A 273 10.24 54.76 -5.56
C ALA A 273 11.35 55.09 -6.58
N ASP A 274 11.78 56.35 -6.65
CA ASP A 274 12.79 56.81 -7.60
C ASP A 274 14.24 56.55 -7.14
N SER A 275 14.46 56.12 -5.90
CA SER A 275 15.80 55.68 -5.45
C SER A 275 16.22 54.32 -6.00
N PHE A 276 15.30 53.60 -6.68
CA PHE A 276 15.54 52.27 -7.22
C PHE A 276 16.10 52.27 -8.66
N PHE A 277 16.17 53.44 -9.31
CA PHE A 277 16.53 53.55 -10.74
C PHE A 277 17.71 54.49 -11.05
N ASN A 278 18.67 54.65 -10.13
CA ASN A 278 19.88 55.40 -10.43
C ASN A 278 20.89 54.54 -11.22
N LEU A 279 20.74 54.49 -12.55
CA LEU A 279 21.80 54.02 -13.46
C LEU A 279 22.88 55.11 -13.59
N PRO A 280 24.18 54.77 -13.65
CA PRO A 280 25.20 55.76 -13.97
C PRO A 280 25.00 56.29 -15.39
N GLU A 281 24.83 57.60 -15.54
CA GLU A 281 24.87 58.30 -16.83
C GLU A 281 26.27 58.16 -17.44
N ALA A 282 26.30 57.75 -18.70
CA ALA A 282 27.47 57.86 -19.56
C ALA A 282 27.62 59.34 -19.92
N ASP A 283 28.80 59.90 -19.66
CA ASP A 283 29.18 61.24 -20.09
C ASP A 283 30.06 61.10 -21.34
N ASP A 284 29.45 61.36 -22.50
CA ASP A 284 30.12 61.49 -23.78
C ASP A 284 30.54 62.96 -23.98
N GLU A 285 31.84 63.13 -24.20
CA GLU A 285 32.51 64.06 -25.11
C GLU A 285 32.64 65.58 -24.78
N ASP A 286 33.87 66.06 -25.07
CA ASP A 286 34.31 67.38 -25.58
C ASP A 286 35.36 68.07 -24.70
N GLU A 287 36.65 67.96 -25.03
CA GLU A 287 37.42 68.89 -25.89
C GLU A 287 37.74 70.25 -25.20
N ASP A 288 39.00 70.44 -24.76
CA ASP A 288 39.96 71.38 -25.38
C ASP A 288 41.15 71.79 -24.49
N ASP A 289 42.33 71.54 -25.08
CA ASP A 289 43.51 72.39 -25.23
C ASP A 289 44.53 72.77 -24.11
N GLU A 290 45.77 72.43 -24.47
CA GLU A 290 47.01 73.24 -24.46
C GLU A 290 47.85 73.44 -23.17
N ASP A 291 48.93 72.65 -23.11
CA ASP A 291 50.31 73.11 -23.43
C ASP A 291 51.40 72.98 -22.34
N ASN A 292 52.49 72.36 -22.80
CA ASN A 292 53.90 72.49 -22.41
C ASN A 292 54.42 72.06 -21.03
N ARG A 293 55.31 71.05 -21.04
CA ARG A 293 56.73 71.27 -20.69
C ARG A 293 57.66 70.08 -21.01
N ARG A 294 58.61 70.38 -21.90
CA ARG A 294 60.06 70.06 -21.89
C ARG A 294 60.56 68.62 -21.92
#